data_AF-A0A973FUX7-F1
#
_entry.id   AF-A0A973FUX7-F1
#
_cell.length_a   1.000
_cell.length_b   1.000
_cell.length_c   1.000
_cell.angle_alpha   90.00
_cell.angle_beta   90.00
_cell.angle_gamma   90.00
#
_symmetry.space_group_name_H-M   'P 1'
#
loop_
_entity.id
_entity.type
_entity.pdbx_description
1 polymer ?
#
loop_
_entity_poly.entity_id
_entity_poly.type
_entity_poly.pdbx_seq_one_letter_code
_entity_poly.pdbx_strand_id
1 'polypeptide(L)'
;MTLNKSEVNIYRMNTIENSLDKIAENILHLDEASLDFLWDKYKTKMEQFSFTQEWEKSVIIFSIINSVRVKNVIFNEQILSKQANAEKAAAPKRPHGKPNLKLVK
;
A
#
# COMPACT_ATOMS: atom_id res chain seq x y z
N MET A 1 21.02 15.30 37.99
CA MET A 1 21.47 15.52 36.59
C MET A 1 20.23 15.51 35.73
N THR A 2 19.75 16.69 35.35
CA THR A 2 18.47 16.86 34.64
C THR A 2 18.77 16.91 33.14
N LEU A 3 18.17 16.00 32.36
CA LEU A 3 18.34 15.98 30.90
C LEU A 3 17.85 17.30 30.31
N ASN A 4 18.60 17.83 29.33
CA ASN A 4 18.23 19.09 28.71
C ASN A 4 17.03 18.88 27.75
N LYS A 5 16.25 19.93 27.49
CA LYS A 5 15.01 19.88 26.70
C LYS A 5 15.19 19.32 25.27
N SER A 6 16.36 19.49 24.67
CA SER A 6 16.68 18.94 23.34
C SER A 6 16.94 17.43 23.37
N GLU A 7 17.62 16.92 24.40
CA GLU A 7 17.84 15.48 24.60
C GLU A 7 16.51 14.75 24.84
N VAL A 8 15.62 15.35 25.63
CA VAL A 8 14.26 14.82 25.87
C VAL A 8 13.44 14.78 24.57
N ASN A 9 13.55 15.80 23.71
CA ASN A 9 12.84 15.83 22.42
C ASN A 9 13.36 14.77 21.44
N ILE A 10 14.68 14.57 21.36
CA ILE A 10 15.30 13.53 20.51
C ILE A 10 14.84 12.14 20.97
N TYR A 11 14.87 11.86 22.27
CA TYR A 11 14.43 10.58 22.81
C TYR A 11 12.93 10.32 22.54
N ARG A 12 12.09 11.36 22.66
CA ARG A 12 10.66 11.29 22.33
C ARG A 12 10.41 11.05 20.84
N MET A 13 11.16 11.70 19.94
CA MET A 13 11.05 11.47 18.50
C MET A 13 11.45 10.05 18.12
N ASN A 14 12.54 9.53 18.68
CA ASN A 14 12.94 8.14 18.49
C ASN A 14 11.86 7.15 18.99
N THR A 15 11.19 7.47 20.10
CA THR A 15 10.07 6.65 20.62
C THR A 15 8.85 6.65 19.69
N ILE A 16 8.51 7.80 19.09
CA ILE A 16 7.39 7.91 18.14
C ILE A 16 7.72 7.14 16.85
N GLU A 17 8.93 7.30 16.33
CA GLU A 17 9.41 6.58 15.14
C GLU A 17 9.32 5.06 15.34
N ASN A 18 9.85 4.54 16.45
CA ASN A 18 9.72 3.12 16.79
C ASN A 18 8.26 2.67 16.95
N SER A 19 7.36 3.56 17.39
CA SER A 19 5.94 3.24 17.51
C SER A 19 5.26 3.19 16.14
N LEU A 20 5.60 4.13 15.26
CA LEU A 20 5.12 4.15 13.88
C LEU A 20 5.62 2.94 13.09
N ASP A 21 6.89 2.55 13.28
CA ASP A 21 7.49 1.37 12.67
C ASP A 21 6.73 0.10 13.09
N LYS A 22 6.49 -0.10 14.38
CA LYS A 22 5.65 -1.19 14.88
C LYS A 22 4.23 -1.16 14.34
N ILE A 23 3.63 0.02 14.21
CA ILE A 23 2.29 0.16 13.61
C ILE A 23 2.34 -0.28 12.13
N ALA A 24 3.36 0.15 11.38
CA ALA A 24 3.55 -0.23 9.99
C ALA A 24 3.72 -1.75 9.85
N GLU A 25 4.60 -2.37 10.66
CA GLU A 25 4.77 -3.82 10.71
C GLU A 25 3.43 -4.51 10.95
N ASN A 26 2.69 -4.13 12.00
CA ASN A 26 1.42 -4.77 12.32
C ASN A 26 0.39 -4.66 11.18
N ILE A 27 0.30 -3.51 10.52
CA ILE A 27 -0.70 -3.28 9.46
C ILE A 27 -0.30 -3.99 8.16
N LEU A 28 0.99 -4.16 7.87
CA LEU A 28 1.47 -4.91 6.71
C LEU A 28 1.06 -6.39 6.74
N HIS A 29 0.81 -6.95 7.93
CA HIS A 29 0.36 -8.34 8.09
C HIS A 29 -1.16 -8.52 7.93
N LEU A 30 -1.94 -7.43 7.83
CA LEU A 30 -3.37 -7.52 7.63
C LEU A 30 -3.71 -7.88 6.18
N ASP A 31 -4.67 -8.79 6.00
CA ASP A 31 -5.23 -9.11 4.70
C ASP A 31 -6.17 -8.01 4.20
N GLU A 32 -6.45 -8.03 2.89
CA GLU A 32 -7.24 -6.99 2.23
C GLU A 32 -8.70 -6.94 2.70
N ALA A 33 -9.30 -8.08 3.06
CA ALA A 33 -10.67 -8.12 3.57
C ALA A 33 -10.76 -7.51 4.98
N SER A 34 -9.78 -7.79 5.84
CA SER A 34 -9.65 -7.14 7.15
C SER A 34 -9.47 -5.62 7.01
N LEU A 35 -8.67 -5.17 6.05
CA LEU A 35 -8.47 -3.74 5.78
C LEU A 35 -9.75 -3.06 5.28
N ASP A 36 -10.51 -3.69 4.39
CA ASP A 36 -11.79 -3.17 3.89
C ASP A 36 -12.81 -3.02 5.02
N PHE A 37 -12.95 -4.04 5.88
CA PHE A 37 -13.85 -3.98 7.03
C PHE A 37 -13.50 -2.83 7.98
N LEU A 38 -12.21 -2.66 8.30
CA LEU A 38 -11.75 -1.56 9.14
C LEU A 38 -11.95 -0.20 8.45
N TRP A 39 -11.73 -0.13 7.14
CA TRP A 39 -11.92 1.08 6.37
C TRP A 39 -13.37 1.58 6.46
N ASP A 40 -14.37 0.72 6.24
CA ASP A 40 -15.80 1.10 6.34
C ASP A 40 -16.16 1.63 7.73
N LYS A 41 -15.65 0.94 8.77
CA LYS A 41 -15.85 1.33 10.16
C LYS A 41 -15.29 2.72 10.46
N TYR A 42 -14.05 3.00 10.06
CA TYR A 42 -13.41 4.28 10.35
C TYR A 42 -13.87 5.40 9.43
N LYS A 43 -14.28 5.09 8.19
CA LYS A 43 -14.94 6.02 7.27
C LYS A 43 -16.21 6.59 7.90
N THR A 44 -17.09 5.72 8.38
CA THR A 44 -18.33 6.14 9.04
C THR A 44 -18.06 7.04 10.25
N LYS A 45 -17.03 6.71 11.04
CA LYS A 45 -16.64 7.50 12.23
C LYS A 45 -16.06 8.86 11.87
N MET A 46 -15.26 8.97 10.81
CA MET A 46 -14.67 10.26 10.41
C MET A 46 -15.69 11.19 9.74
N GLU A 47 -16.68 10.63 9.01
CA GLU A 47 -17.75 11.39 8.37
C GLU A 47 -18.65 12.10 9.40
N GLN A 48 -18.79 11.52 10.59
CA GLN A 48 -19.50 12.10 11.72
C GLN A 48 -18.57 13.02 12.53
N PHE A 49 -18.36 14.24 12.02
CA PHE A 49 -17.50 15.23 12.68
C PHE A 49 -17.90 15.47 14.16
N SER A 50 -16.91 15.45 15.04
CA SER A 50 -17.06 15.92 16.42
C SER A 50 -15.73 16.46 16.95
N PHE A 51 -15.80 17.37 17.92
CA PHE A 51 -14.61 17.95 18.58
C PHE A 51 -14.00 17.00 19.64
N THR A 52 -14.06 15.69 19.41
CA THR A 52 -13.61 14.68 20.38
C THR A 52 -12.27 14.09 19.97
N GLN A 53 -11.47 13.68 20.96
CA GLN A 53 -10.20 12.99 20.71
C GLN A 53 -10.44 11.65 19.97
N GLU A 54 -11.59 11.02 20.20
CA GLU A 54 -12.01 9.80 19.51
C GLU A 54 -12.21 10.02 18.01
N TRP A 55 -12.74 11.17 17.62
CA TRP A 55 -12.88 11.54 16.22
C TRP A 55 -11.51 11.77 15.57
N GLU A 56 -10.62 12.52 16.22
CA GLU A 56 -9.25 12.73 15.73
C GLU A 56 -8.51 11.39 15.55
N LYS A 57 -8.61 10.49 16.53
CA LYS A 57 -8.07 9.13 16.43
C LYS A 57 -8.64 8.36 15.24
N SER A 58 -9.95 8.49 15.00
CA SER A 58 -10.62 7.82 13.88
C SER A 58 -10.10 8.31 12.53
N VAL A 59 -9.85 9.63 12.39
CA VAL A 59 -9.26 10.23 11.19
C VAL A 59 -7.83 9.73 10.96
N ILE A 60 -7.01 9.66 12.01
CA ILE A 60 -5.63 9.15 11.91
C ILE A 60 -5.64 7.69 11.47
N ILE A 61 -6.46 6.84 12.09
CA ILE A 61 -6.55 5.42 11.73
C ILE A 61 -7.03 5.25 10.29
N PHE A 62 -8.07 5.98 9.88
CA PHE A 62 -8.55 5.97 8.51
C PHE A 62 -7.44 6.35 7.51
N SER A 63 -6.67 7.39 7.82
CA SER A 63 -5.57 7.86 6.96
C SER A 63 -4.47 6.81 6.78
N ILE A 64 -4.13 6.08 7.85
CA ILE A 64 -3.16 4.99 7.79
C ILE A 64 -3.69 3.85 6.92
N ILE A 65 -4.94 3.41 7.12
CA ILE A 65 -5.56 2.36 6.31
C ILE A 65 -5.58 2.76 4.83
N ASN A 66 -5.98 4.00 4.54
CA ASN A 66 -6.03 4.52 3.17
C ASN A 66 -4.64 4.51 2.50
N SER A 67 -3.60 4.88 3.25
CA SER A 67 -2.21 4.84 2.77
C SER A 67 -1.78 3.42 2.37
N VAL A 68 -2.20 2.41 3.14
CA VAL A 68 -1.90 1.00 2.83
C VAL A 68 -2.68 0.51 1.60
N ARG A 69 -3.94 0.90 1.44
CA ARG A 69 -4.73 0.59 0.23
C ARG A 69 -4.11 1.18 -1.03
N VAL A 70 -3.73 2.47 -0.97
CA VAL A 70 -3.03 3.13 -2.09
C VAL A 70 -1.72 2.41 -2.41
N LYS A 71 -0.93 2.05 -1.39
CA LYS A 71 0.29 1.25 -1.58
C LYS A 71 0.00 -0.08 -2.26
N ASN A 72 -1.08 -0.78 -1.87
CA ASN A 72 -1.45 -2.06 -2.47
C ASN A 72 -1.85 -1.92 -3.94
N VAL A 73 -2.61 -0.88 -4.30
CA VAL A 73 -2.95 -0.58 -5.70
C VAL A 73 -1.69 -0.37 -6.53
N ILE A 74 -0.78 0.51 -6.06
CA ILE A 74 0.49 0.77 -6.75
C ILE A 74 1.30 -0.52 -6.90
N PHE A 75 1.40 -1.33 -5.84
CA PHE A 75 2.15 -2.58 -5.87
C PHE A 75 1.57 -3.58 -6.89
N ASN A 76 0.25 -3.74 -6.93
CA ASN A 76 -0.44 -4.61 -7.88
C ASN A 76 -0.22 -4.14 -9.33
N GLU A 77 -0.31 -2.83 -9.59
CA GLU A 77 0.00 -2.26 -10.90
C GLU A 77 1.44 -2.56 -11.33
N GLN A 78 2.40 -2.40 -10.43
CA GLN A 78 3.81 -2.70 -10.71
C GLN A 78 4.01 -4.19 -11.03
N ILE A 79 3.36 -5.11 -10.32
CA ILE A 79 3.42 -6.55 -10.62
C ILE A 79 2.86 -6.84 -12.01
N LEU A 80 1.66 -6.34 -12.31
CA LEU A 80 1.01 -6.55 -13.61
C LEU A 80 1.86 -6.01 -14.77
N SER A 81 2.47 -4.82 -14.59
CA SER A 81 3.36 -4.25 -15.60
C SER A 81 4.59 -5.12 -15.87
N LYS A 82 5.19 -5.71 -14.82
CA LYS A 82 6.33 -6.62 -14.96
C LYS A 82 5.94 -7.93 -15.65
N GLN A 83 4.78 -8.48 -15.33
CA GLN A 83 4.25 -9.69 -15.97
C GLN A 83 3.96 -9.45 -17.46
N ALA A 84 3.29 -8.36 -17.80
CA ALA A 84 3.01 -7.99 -19.19
C ALA A 84 4.30 -7.79 -20.02
N ASN A 85 5.35 -7.25 -19.40
CA ASN A 85 6.66 -7.11 -20.05
C ASN A 85 7.38 -8.45 -20.21
N ALA A 86 7.27 -9.36 -19.24
CA ALA A 86 7.81 -10.71 -19.34
C ALA A 86 7.12 -11.54 -20.44
N GLU A 87 5.78 -11.42 -20.57
CA GLU A 87 5.02 -12.08 -21.65
C GLU A 87 5.37 -11.53 -23.04
N LYS A 88 5.59 -10.22 -23.17
CA LYS A 88 6.08 -9.62 -24.42
C LYS A 88 7.50 -10.07 -24.78
N ALA A 89 8.37 -10.27 -23.78
CA ALA A 89 9.72 -10.80 -24.00
C ALA A 89 9.73 -12.30 -24.34
N ALA A 90 8.74 -13.06 -23.85
CA ALA A 90 8.56 -14.49 -24.11
C ALA A 90 7.79 -14.80 -25.40
N ALA A 91 7.14 -13.81 -26.03
CA ALA A 91 6.48 -13.99 -27.31
C ALA A 91 7.52 -14.38 -28.40
N PRO A 92 7.36 -15.52 -29.09
CA PRO A 92 8.34 -15.96 -30.07
C PRO A 92 8.36 -14.97 -31.24
N LYS A 93 9.56 -14.51 -31.62
CA LYS A 93 9.78 -13.76 -32.87
C LYS A 93 9.27 -14.65 -34.01
N ARG A 94 8.10 -14.33 -34.58
CA ARG A 94 7.57 -15.03 -35.75
C ARG A 94 8.66 -14.98 -36.82
N PRO A 95 9.16 -16.12 -37.34
CA PRO A 95 10.08 -16.08 -38.45
C PRO A 95 9.33 -15.47 -39.63
N HIS A 96 9.86 -14.36 -40.16
CA HIS A 96 9.38 -13.73 -41.38
C HIS A 96 9.76 -14.63 -42.58
N GLY A 97 9.03 -15.73 -42.74
CA GLY A 97 9.12 -16.63 -43.88
C GLY A 97 7.74 -16.76 -44.49
N LYS A 98 7.52 -16.14 -45.66
CA LYS A 98 6.26 -16.27 -46.42
C LYS A 98 5.96 -17.77 -46.64
N PRO A 99 4.81 -18.31 -46.22
CA PRO A 99 4.49 -19.69 -46.54
C PRO A 99 4.12 -19.76 -48.03
N ASN A 100 4.99 -20.41 -48.81
CA ASN A 100 4.76 -20.65 -50.23
C ASN A 100 3.90 -21.91 -50.37
N LEU A 101 2.58 -21.78 -50.16
CA LEU A 101 1.63 -22.86 -50.41
C LEU A 101 1.24 -22.83 -51.89
N LYS A 102 1.79 -23.77 -52.68
CA LYS A 102 1.29 -24.04 -54.03
C LYS A 102 0.09 -24.98 -53.93
N LEU A 103 -1.05 -24.55 -54.47
CA LEU A 103 -2.24 -25.36 -54.64
C LEU A 103 -1.93 -26.45 -55.70
N VAL A 104 -1.96 -27.71 -55.30
CA VAL A 104 -1.88 -28.86 -56.22
C VAL A 104 -3.32 -29.19 -56.65
N LYS A 105 -3.54 -29.28 -57.97
CA LYS A 105 -4.80 -29.65 -58.59
C LYS A 105 -4.77 -31.12 -59.01
#